data_AF-A0A2V6N5G4-F1
#
_entry.id   AF-A0A2V6N5G4-F1
#
_cell.length_a   1.000
_cell.length_b   1.000
_cell.length_c   1.000
_cell.angle_alpha   90.00
_cell.angle_beta   90.00
_cell.angle_gamma   90.00
#
_symmetry.space_group_name_H-M   'P 1'
#
loop_
_entity.id
_entity.type
_entity.pdbx_description
1 polymer ?
#
loop_
_entity_poly.entity_id
_entity_poly.type
_entity_poly.pdbx_seq_one_letter_code
_entity_poly.pdbx_strand_id
1 'polypeptide(L)' 'SETSFIAFSANCTHLGCPVRWMEGAELFLCPCHGGVYYKDGNVAAGPPPRPLFRYDVRIKNGEVKINSVVVPISTTL' A
#
# COMPACT_ATOMS: atom_id res chain seq x y z
N SER A 1 -9.99 -22.04 -6.60
CA SER A 1 -9.85 -21.02 -5.54
C SER A 1 -8.71 -20.12 -5.92
N GLU A 2 -8.99 -18.94 -6.48
CA GLU A 2 -7.93 -18.01 -6.86
C GLU A 2 -7.45 -17.25 -5.62
N THR A 3 -6.41 -17.77 -4.97
CA THR A 3 -5.67 -17.03 -3.94
C THR A 3 -4.86 -15.95 -4.65
N SER A 4 -5.48 -14.81 -4.95
CA SER A 4 -4.77 -13.63 -5.45
C SER A 4 -4.28 -12.80 -4.26
N PHE A 5 -3.04 -12.32 -4.35
CA PHE A 5 -2.45 -11.43 -3.35
C PHE A 5 -2.22 -10.05 -3.97
N ILE A 6 -2.41 -9.03 -3.16
CA ILE A 6 -2.00 -7.66 -3.47
C ILE A 6 -0.96 -7.26 -2.44
N ALA A 7 0.17 -6.74 -2.90
CA ALA A 7 1.23 -6.26 -2.05
C ALA A 7 1.45 -4.77 -2.29
N PHE A 8 1.51 -4.01 -1.20
CA PHE A 8 1.74 -2.57 -1.22
C PHE A 8 3.05 -2.21 -0.51
N SER A 9 3.65 -1.10 -0.91
CA SER A 9 4.58 -0.39 -0.03
C SER A 9 3.81 0.08 1.20
N ALA A 10 4.36 -0.15 2.38
CA ALA A 10 3.79 0.35 3.63
C ALA A 10 3.99 1.87 3.79
N ASN A 11 4.72 2.53 2.90
CA ASN A 11 4.97 3.96 2.98
C ASN A 11 3.76 4.75 2.46
N CYS A 12 3.19 5.57 3.34
CA CYS A 12 2.20 6.57 2.97
C CYS A 12 2.78 7.49 1.90
N THR A 13 2.04 7.67 0.81
CA THR A 13 2.43 8.45 -0.35
C THR A 13 2.44 9.96 -0.13
N HIS A 14 2.06 10.43 1.06
CA HIS A 14 2.26 11.81 1.47
C HIS A 14 3.75 12.12 1.71
N LEU A 15 4.32 11.60 2.82
CA LEU A 15 5.71 11.87 3.24
C LEU A 15 6.43 10.62 3.78
N GLY A 16 5.90 9.42 3.50
CA GLY A 16 6.61 8.16 3.76
C GLY A 16 6.34 7.47 5.08
N CYS A 17 5.52 8.03 5.98
CA CYS A 17 5.15 7.36 7.24
C CYS A 17 4.55 5.97 6.99
N PRO A 18 4.81 4.97 7.85
CA PRO A 18 4.24 3.65 7.69
C PRO A 18 2.71 3.66 7.92
N VAL A 19 1.95 3.12 6.98
CA VAL A 19 0.51 2.88 7.14
C VAL A 19 0.26 1.59 7.92
N ARG A 20 -0.90 1.48 8.55
CA ARG A 20 -1.34 0.27 9.26
C ARG A 20 -2.70 -0.19 8.77
N TRP A 21 -2.87 -1.49 8.57
CA TRP A 21 -4.17 -2.09 8.30
C TRP A 21 -5.05 -2.07 9.55
N MET A 22 -6.28 -1.60 9.41
CA MET A 22 -7.30 -1.58 10.45
C MET A 22 -8.44 -2.50 10.04
N GLU A 23 -8.41 -3.73 10.54
CA GLU A 23 -9.33 -4.79 10.13
C GLU A 23 -10.81 -4.41 10.28
N GLY A 24 -11.20 -3.81 11.43
CA GLY A 24 -12.59 -3.41 11.66
C GLY A 24 -13.12 -2.30 10.74
N ALA A 25 -12.23 -1.53 10.12
CA ALA A 25 -12.61 -0.48 9.16
C ALA A 25 -12.36 -0.91 7.70
N GLU A 26 -11.62 -2.00 7.47
CA GLU A 26 -11.10 -2.41 6.17
C GLU A 26 -10.29 -1.30 5.45
N LEU A 27 -9.50 -0.54 6.20
CA LEU A 27 -8.71 0.59 5.69
C LEU A 27 -7.25 0.51 6.14
N PHE A 28 -6.36 1.07 5.31
CA PHE A 28 -5.01 1.43 5.74
C PHE A 28 -5.00 2.86 6.28
N LEU A 29 -4.49 3.07 7.50
CA LEU A 29 -4.38 4.37 8.14
C LEU A 29 -2.91 4.79 8.30
N CYS A 30 -2.61 6.02 7.90
CA CYS A 30 -1.36 6.71 8.19
C CYS A 30 -1.52 7.54 9.48
N PRO A 31 -0.76 7.25 10.55
CA PRO A 31 -0.93 7.91 11.85
C PRO A 31 -0.39 9.34 11.89
N CYS A 32 0.41 9.77 10.90
CA CYS A 32 1.08 11.06 10.93
C CYS A 32 0.13 12.23 10.66
N HIS A 33 -0.66 12.14 9.57
CA HIS A 33 -1.52 13.23 9.10
C HIS A 33 -2.90 12.73 8.65
N GLY A 34 -3.30 11.53 9.07
CA GLY A 34 -4.63 10.98 8.76
C GLY A 34 -4.84 10.58 7.30
N GLY A 35 -3.77 10.17 6.59
CA GLY A 35 -3.93 9.57 5.26
C GLY A 35 -4.65 8.23 5.35
N VAL A 36 -5.62 7.99 4.47
CA VAL A 36 -6.47 6.79 4.48
C VAL A 36 -6.48 6.16 3.10
N TYR A 37 -6.36 4.83 3.04
CA TYR A 37 -6.46 4.07 1.81
C TYR A 37 -7.45 2.92 1.96
N TYR A 38 -8.16 2.61 0.89
CA TYR A 38 -8.98 1.41 0.78
C TYR A 38 -8.11 0.14 0.72
N LYS A 39 -8.75 -1.03 0.88
CA LYS A 39 -8.10 -2.34 0.76
C LYS A 39 -7.37 -2.60 -0.56
N ASP A 40 -7.77 -1.90 -1.63
CA ASP A 40 -7.14 -1.95 -2.95
C ASP A 40 -5.99 -0.93 -3.12
N GLY A 41 -5.68 -0.15 -2.08
CA GLY A 41 -4.61 0.83 -2.04
C GLY A 41 -4.99 2.21 -2.56
N ASN A 42 -6.21 2.41 -3.08
CA ASN A 42 -6.69 3.72 -3.53
C ASN A 42 -6.89 4.68 -2.35
N VAL A 43 -6.69 5.98 -2.59
CA VAL A 43 -6.88 7.01 -1.56
C VAL A 43 -8.36 7.10 -1.19
N ALA A 44 -8.65 6.96 0.10
CA ALA A 44 -9.99 7.13 0.64
C ALA A 44 -10.17 8.52 1.27
N ALA A 45 -9.15 9.03 1.96
CA ALA A 45 -9.17 10.34 2.62
C ALA A 45 -7.77 10.85 2.99
N GLY A 46 -7.72 12.09 3.47
CA GLY A 46 -6.52 12.73 4.00
C GLY A 46 -5.63 13.38 2.92
N PRO A 47 -4.41 13.79 3.29
CA PRO A 47 -3.50 14.49 2.38
C PRO A 47 -2.81 13.67 1.28
N PRO A 48 -2.69 12.31 1.30
CA PRO A 48 -1.87 11.62 0.31
C PRO A 48 -2.36 11.87 -1.12
N PRO A 49 -1.49 12.27 -2.06
CA PRO A 49 -1.90 12.71 -3.39
C PRO A 49 -2.18 11.55 -4.36
N ARG A 50 -1.83 10.31 -3.98
CA ARG A 50 -1.87 9.15 -4.88
C ARG A 50 -2.03 7.82 -4.11
N PRO A 51 -2.51 6.75 -4.76
CA PRO A 51 -2.62 5.41 -4.17
C PRO A 51 -1.30 4.86 -3.63
N LEU A 52 -1.38 3.87 -2.74
CA LEU A 52 -0.20 3.12 -2.30
C LEU A 52 0.50 2.46 -3.51
N PHE A 53 1.83 2.43 -3.47
CA PHE A 53 2.61 1.75 -4.50
C PHE A 53 2.32 0.24 -4.46
N ARG A 54 1.83 -0.32 -5.56
CA ARG A 54 1.58 -1.77 -5.70
C ARG A 54 2.79 -2.46 -6.30
N TYR A 55 3.25 -3.53 -5.68
CA TYR A 55 4.29 -4.38 -6.25
C TYR A 55 3.71 -5.42 -7.21
N ASP A 56 4.54 -5.86 -8.16
CA ASP A 56 4.23 -7.06 -8.95
C ASP A 56 4.35 -8.29 -8.07
N VAL A 57 3.25 -9.06 -7.99
CA VAL A 57 3.17 -10.29 -7.21
C VAL A 57 3.09 -11.48 -8.14
N ARG A 58 3.88 -12.52 -7.86
CA ARG A 58 3.85 -13.81 -8.57
C ARG A 58 3.75 -14.94 -7.56
N ILE A 59 2.90 -15.92 -7.84
CA ILE A 59 2.77 -17.13 -7.02
C ILE A 59 3.44 -18.27 -7.76
N LYS A 60 4.40 -18.95 -7.12
CA LYS A 60 5.08 -20.11 -7.70
C LYS A 60 5.37 -21.12 -6.60
N ASN A 61 4.97 -22.38 -6.81
CA ASN A 61 5.21 -23.50 -5.87
C ASN A 61 4.71 -23.22 -4.44
N GLY A 62 3.57 -22.52 -4.29
CA GLY A 62 3.03 -22.14 -2.97
C GLY A 62 3.72 -20.95 -2.32
N GLU A 63 4.75 -20.37 -2.94
CA GLU A 63 5.43 -19.16 -2.47
C GLU A 63 4.85 -17.91 -3.13
N VAL A 64 4.66 -16.84 -2.34
CA VAL A 64 4.35 -15.50 -2.83
C VAL A 64 5.66 -14.74 -3.02
N LYS A 65 5.96 -14.35 -4.26
CA LYS A 65 7.15 -13.57 -4.63
C LYS A 65 6.76 -12.17 -5.04
N ILE A 66 7.48 -11.19 -4.51
CA ILE A 66 7.28 -9.77 -4.78
C ILE A 66 8.48 -9.26 -5.55
N ASN A 67 8.25 -8.61 -6.70
CA ASN A 67 9.32 -7.90 -7.40
C ASN A 67 9.61 -6.58 -6.67
N SER A 68 10.59 -6.59 -5.76
CA SER A 68 10.95 -5.39 -4.99
C SER A 68 11.75 -4.43 -5.87
N VAL A 69 11.18 -3.25 -6.09
CA VAL A 69 11.89 -2.09 -6.66
C VAL A 69 12.08 -1.04 -5.58
N VAL A 70 13.11 -0.19 -5.73
CA VAL A 70 13.27 0.98 -4.88
C VAL A 70 12.09 1.91 -5.16
N VAL A 71 11.24 2.11 -4.15
CA VAL A 71 10.11 3.04 -4.23
C VAL A 71 10.58 4.38 -3.69
N PRO A 72 10.68 5.44 -4.50
CA PRO A 72 10.99 6.76 -3.99
C PRO A 72 9.88 7.21 -3.05
N ILE A 73 10.27 7.60 -1.83
CA ILE A 73 9.37 8.10 -0.78
C ILE A 73 8.78 9.47 -1.15
N SER A 74 9.48 10.20 -2.03
CA SER A 74 9.12 11.54 -2.50
C SER A 74 8.51 11.51 -3.89
N THR A 75 7.58 12.45 -4.12
CA THR A 75 6.66 12.68 -5.26
C THR A 75 7.30 12.90 -6.64
N THR A 76 8.51 12.43 -6.92
CA THR A 76 9.06 12.56 -8.27
C THR A 76 8.63 11.39 -9.16
N LEU A 77 7.44 11.53 -9.76
CA LEU A 77 7.27 11.47 -11.23
C LEU A 77 6.26 12.56 -11.62
#